data_AF-A0A8G1X6B7-F1
#
_entry.id   AF-A0A8G1X6B7-F1
#
_cell.length_a   1.000
_cell.length_b   1.000
_cell.length_c   1.000
_cell.angle_alpha   90.00
_cell.angle_beta   90.00
_cell.angle_gamma   90.00
#
_symmetry.space_group_name_H-M   'P 1'
#
loop_
_entity.id
_entity.type
_entity.pdbx_description
1 polymer ?
#
loop_
_entity_poly.entity_id
_entity_poly.type
_entity_poly.pdbx_seq_one_letter_code
_entity_poly.pdbx_strand_id
1 'polypeptide(L)' 'MKDTITINDFFEIAKETDLKDLLDKSLHEPDPEKRKVYDALYTYFLDKRQDEVIKRKDFVR' A
#
# COMPACT_ATOMS: atom_id res chain seq x y z
N MET A 1 25.27 -13.14 6.70
CA MET A 1 23.83 -13.38 6.94
C MET A 1 23.07 -12.71 5.81
N LYS A 2 22.12 -13.38 5.16
CA LYS A 2 21.20 -12.66 4.27
C LYS A 2 20.25 -11.91 5.19
N ASP A 3 20.32 -10.58 5.19
CA ASP A 3 19.35 -9.73 5.87
C ASP A 3 17.99 -10.03 5.25
N THR A 4 17.23 -10.89 5.93
CA THR A 4 15.99 -11.42 5.40
C THR A 4 14.92 -10.43 5.82
N ILE A 5 14.58 -9.52 4.91
CA ILE A 5 13.43 -8.63 5.07
C ILE A 5 12.21 -9.53 5.32
N THR A 6 11.59 -9.36 6.49
CA THR A 6 10.35 -10.08 6.82
C THR A 6 9.17 -9.40 6.14
N ILE A 7 8.03 -10.09 6.09
CA ILE A 7 6.79 -9.49 5.60
C ILE A 7 6.36 -8.27 6.43
N ASN A 8 6.70 -8.25 7.73
CA ASN A 8 6.40 -7.13 8.61
C ASN A 8 7.29 -5.92 8.31
N ASP A 9 8.59 -6.14 8.06
CA ASP A 9 9.50 -5.07 7.65
C ASP A 9 9.03 -4.45 6.33
N PHE A 10 8.60 -5.30 5.39
CA PHE A 10 8.06 -4.84 4.11
C PHE A 10 6.76 -4.04 4.27
N PHE A 11 5.91 -4.44 5.21
CA PHE A 11 4.66 -3.73 5.50
C PHE A 11 4.93 -2.33 6.08
N GLU A 12 5.87 -2.17 7.01
CA GLU A 12 6.23 -0.85 7.55
C GLU A 12 6.84 0.05 6.47
N ILE A 13 7.67 -0.49 5.57
CA ILE A 13 8.17 0.25 4.39
C ILE A 13 7.01 0.73 3.52
N ALA A 14 6.06 -0.16 3.23
CA ALA A 14 4.91 0.16 2.38
C ALA A 14 3.98 1.22 3.00
N LYS A 15 3.86 1.22 4.33
CA LYS A 15 3.08 2.21 5.08
C LYS A 15 3.66 3.63 4.96
N GLU A 16 4.98 3.75 4.90
CA GLU A 16 5.68 5.03 4.69
C GLU A 16 5.76 5.44 3.21
N THR A 17 5.45 4.53 2.29
CA THR A 17 5.47 4.78 0.84
C THR A 17 4.26 5.60 0.40
N ASP A 18 4.44 6.49 -0.60
CA ASP A 18 3.33 7.22 -1.18
C ASP A 18 2.34 6.27 -1.88
N LEU A 19 1.05 6.58 -1.79
CA LEU A 19 0.01 5.70 -2.35
C LEU A 19 0.05 5.66 -3.89
N LYS A 20 0.51 6.74 -4.53
CA LYS A 20 0.73 6.76 -5.99
C LYS A 20 1.89 5.86 -6.38
N ASP A 21 2.95 5.82 -5.59
CA ASP A 21 4.09 4.94 -5.84
C ASP A 21 3.70 3.46 -5.67
N LEU A 22 2.84 3.15 -4.69
CA LEU A 22 2.27 1.81 -4.54
C LEU A 22 1.40 1.41 -5.74
N LEU A 23 0.59 2.35 -6.25
CA LEU A 23 -0.22 2.14 -7.46
C LEU A 23 0.64 1.94 -8.71
N ASP A 24 1.67 2.78 -8.90
CA ASP A 24 2.59 2.65 -10.03
C ASP A 24 3.25 1.27 -10.02
N LYS A 25 3.72 0.82 -8.86
CA LYS A 25 4.30 -0.52 -8.69
C LYS A 25 3.27 -1.64 -8.91
N SER A 26 2.02 -1.47 -8.47
CA SER A 26 0.98 -2.47 -8.72
C SER A 26 0.58 -2.59 -10.19
N LEU A 27 0.84 -1.55 -11.00
CA LEU A 27 0.57 -1.57 -12.44
C LEU A 27 1.77 -2.03 -13.28
N HIS A 28 2.98 -1.64 -12.87
CA HIS A 28 4.17 -1.70 -13.72
C HIS A 28 5.26 -2.69 -13.25
N GLU A 29 5.12 -3.31 -12.07
CA GLU A 29 6.09 -4.32 -11.61
C GLU A 29 6.12 -5.52 -12.59
N PRO A 30 7.29 -5.85 -13.16
CA PRO A 30 7.42 -6.91 -14.15
C PRO A 30 7.16 -8.30 -13.57
N ASP A 31 7.52 -8.53 -12.31
CA ASP A 31 7.26 -9.79 -11.62
C ASP A 31 5.78 -9.89 -11.21
N PRO A 32 5.01 -10.85 -11.76
CA PRO A 32 3.58 -10.93 -11.48
C PRO A 32 3.26 -11.24 -10.02
N GLU A 33 4.13 -11.93 -9.28
CA GLU A 33 3.91 -12.21 -7.87
C GLU A 33 4.19 -10.97 -7.02
N LYS A 34 5.26 -10.23 -7.31
CA LYS A 34 5.51 -8.94 -6.64
C LYS A 34 4.42 -7.92 -6.93
N ARG A 35 3.91 -7.91 -8.16
CA ARG A 35 2.81 -7.03 -8.57
C ARG A 35 1.55 -7.26 -7.72
N LYS A 36 1.20 -8.52 -7.44
CA LYS A 36 0.09 -8.86 -6.53
C LYS A 36 0.32 -8.33 -5.10
N VAL A 37 1.56 -8.38 -4.61
CA VAL A 37 1.88 -7.84 -3.28
C VAL A 37 1.69 -6.32 -3.26
N TYR A 38 2.17 -5.59 -4.28
CA TYR A 38 1.96 -4.15 -4.37
C TYR A 38 0.48 -3.77 -4.50
N ASP A 39 -0.29 -4.54 -5.27
CA ASP A 39 -1.75 -4.35 -5.40
C ASP A 39 -2.49 -4.53 -4.07
N ALA A 40 -2.14 -5.57 -3.30
CA ALA A 40 -2.71 -5.80 -1.98
C ALA A 40 -2.35 -4.67 -0.99
N LEU A 41 -1.11 -4.20 -1.01
CA LEU A 41 -0.67 -3.07 -0.17
C LEU A 41 -1.37 -1.77 -0.55
N TYR A 42 -1.44 -1.45 -1.85
CA TYR A 42 -2.15 -0.29 -2.36
C TYR A 42 -3.61 -0.29 -1.88
N THR A 43 -4.32 -1.40 -2.09
CA THR A 43 -5.72 -1.56 -1.69
C THR A 43 -5.89 -1.39 -0.18
N TYR A 44 -5.07 -2.07 0.62
CA TYR A 44 -5.14 -1.96 2.08
C TYR A 44 -4.94 -0.52 2.57
N PHE A 45 -3.91 0.19 2.10
CA PHE A 45 -3.65 1.56 2.54
C PHE A 45 -4.64 2.57 1.98
N LEU A 46 -5.18 2.34 0.78
CA LEU A 46 -6.28 3.13 0.23
C LEU A 46 -7.50 3.03 1.14
N ASP A 47 -7.93 1.82 1.50
CA ASP A 47 -9.08 1.58 2.36
C ASP A 47 -8.90 2.27 3.72
N LYS A 48 -7.71 2.17 4.33
CA LYS A 48 -7.41 2.87 5.59
C LYS A 48 -7.54 4.38 5.49
N ARG A 49 -7.04 4.99 4.41
CA ARG A 49 -7.15 6.43 4.20
C ARG A 49 -8.60 6.84 3.89
N GLN A 50 -9.36 6.00 3.19
CA GLN A 50 -10.79 6.21 2.95
C GLN A 50 -11.57 6.21 4.26
N ASP A 51 -11.32 5.27 5.17
CA ASP A 51 -11.93 5.25 6.51
C ASP A 51 -11.71 6.55 7.28
N GLU A 52 -10.51 7.13 7.19
CA GLU A 52 -10.18 8.41 7.84
C GLU A 52 -10.91 9.58 7.18
N VAL A 53 -11.00 9.57 5.85
CA VAL A 53 -11.68 10.61 5.07
C VAL A 53 -13.19 10.58 5.34
N ILE A 54 -13.81 9.40 5.34
CA ILE A 54 -15.25 9.21 5.58
C ILE A 54 -15.65 9.69 6.98
N LYS A 55 -14.77 9.56 7.98
CA LYS A 55 -15.02 10.05 9.35
C LYS A 55 -14.98 11.58 9.46
N ARG A 56 -14.53 12.32 8.45
CA ARG A 56 -14.51 13.79 8.47
C ARG A 56 -15.93 14.32 8.30
N LYS A 57 -16.33 15.26 9.16
CA LYS A 57 -17.67 15.87 9.13
C LYS A 57 -18.02 16.49 7.76
N ASP A 58 -17.02 17.00 7.06
CA ASP A 58 -17.19 17.66 5.76
C ASP A 58 -17.28 16.70 4.57
N PHE A 59 -17.02 15.40 4.79
CA PHE A 59 -17.10 14.39 3.73
C PHE A 59 -18.54 14.00 3.40
N VAL A 60 -19.44 14.03 4.39
CA VAL A 60 -20.88 13.85 4.18
C VAL A 60 -21.49 15.24 3.96
N ARG A 61 -21.64 15.64 2.71
CA ARG A 61 -22.52 16.75 2.31
C ARG A 61 -23.87 16.23 1.84
#